data_AF-A0A6D0IL56-F1
#
_entry.id   AF-A0A6D0IL56-F1
#
_cell.length_a   1.000
_cell.length_b   1.000
_cell.length_c   1.000
_cell.angle_alpha   90.00
_cell.angle_beta   90.00
_cell.angle_gamma   90.00
#
_symmetry.space_group_name_H-M   'P 1'
#
loop_
_entity.id
_entity.type
_entity.pdbx_description
1 polymer ?
#
loop_
_entity_poly.entity_id
_entity_poly.type
_entity_poly.pdbx_seq_one_letter_code
_entity_poly.pdbx_strand_id
1 'polypeptide(L)'
;LAVGLSRLNRRVREASFAVSKANGRFTSIAIELINGIRTVQAFATQDFERRRFYGASSDVVTTSINAVLGLAVVRPLAEGAATTVLVSMIIIAITVFVANGTLQIASLLTFLFILFRLVPAIHELNGCRAALSSFGGSVDNV
;
A
#
# COMPACT_ATOMS: atom_id res chain seq x y z
N LEU A 1 9.87 3.04 15.88
CA LEU A 1 9.04 2.25 14.93
C LEU A 1 7.94 3.10 14.27
N ALA A 2 7.12 3.84 15.03
CA ALA A 2 6.06 4.70 14.47
C ALA A 2 6.54 5.72 13.40
N VAL A 3 7.68 6.37 13.63
CA VAL A 3 8.25 7.34 12.67
C VAL A 3 8.72 6.65 11.37
N GLY A 4 9.28 5.45 11.44
CA GLY A 4 9.72 4.68 10.26
C GLY A 4 8.55 4.21 9.39
N LEU A 5 7.49 3.68 10.03
CA LEU A 5 6.24 3.32 9.35
C LEU A 5 5.55 4.55 8.73
N SER A 6 5.55 5.70 9.42
CA SER A 6 4.98 6.93 8.87
C SER A 6 5.75 7.45 7.65
N ARG A 7 7.09 7.31 7.64
CA ARG A 7 7.95 7.68 6.50
C ARG A 7 7.72 6.76 5.29
N LEU A 8 7.57 5.45 5.53
CA LEU A 8 7.20 4.47 4.50
C LEU A 8 5.84 4.80 3.91
N ASN A 9 4.84 5.07 4.75
CA ASN A 9 3.50 5.41 4.30
C ASN A 9 3.48 6.73 3.49
N ARG A 10 4.29 7.71 3.89
CA ARG A 10 4.46 8.95 3.11
C ARG A 10 5.08 8.70 1.74
N ARG A 11 6.10 7.83 1.67
CA ARG A 11 6.79 7.48 0.41
C ARG A 11 5.90 6.70 -0.54
N VAL A 12 5.05 5.83 0.01
CA VAL A 12 3.96 5.16 -0.72
C VAL A 12 2.99 6.17 -1.31
N ARG A 13 2.55 7.15 -0.51
CA ARG A 13 1.62 8.19 -0.95
C ARG A 13 2.22 9.08 -2.05
N GLU A 14 3.48 9.45 -1.92
CA GLU A 14 4.24 10.18 -2.94
C GLU A 14 4.32 9.39 -4.26
N ALA A 15 4.51 8.06 -4.19
CA ALA A 15 4.50 7.19 -5.37
C ALA A 15 3.13 7.13 -6.07
N SER A 16 2.02 7.14 -5.30
CA SER A 16 0.66 7.19 -5.87
C SER A 16 0.41 8.48 -6.66
N PHE A 17 0.95 9.63 -6.23
CA PHE A 17 0.83 10.88 -6.97
C PHE A 17 1.57 10.84 -8.32
N ALA A 18 2.75 10.20 -8.36
CA ALA A 18 3.50 10.04 -9.60
C ALA A 18 2.74 9.20 -10.64
N VAL A 19 2.10 8.11 -10.22
CA VAL A 19 1.24 7.28 -11.09
C VAL A 19 0.06 8.09 -11.63
N SER A 20 -0.61 8.86 -10.76
CA SER A 20 -1.74 9.70 -11.15
C SER A 20 -1.35 10.75 -12.20
N LYS A 21 -0.18 11.37 -12.05
CA LYS A 21 0.38 12.32 -13.03
C LYS A 21 0.71 11.67 -14.37
N ALA A 22 1.31 10.48 -14.36
CA ALA A 22 1.61 9.73 -15.57
C ALA A 22 0.33 9.35 -16.33
N ASN A 23 -0.70 8.90 -15.61
CA ASN A 23 -2.02 8.60 -16.18
C ASN A 23 -2.66 9.84 -16.80
N GLY A 24 -2.66 10.99 -16.12
CA GLY A 24 -3.19 12.23 -16.67
C GLY A 24 -2.51 12.66 -17.97
N ARG A 25 -1.18 12.50 -18.06
CA ARG A 25 -0.42 12.78 -19.29
C ARG A 25 -0.78 11.81 -20.41
N PHE A 26 -0.87 10.51 -20.11
CA PHE A 26 -1.27 9.50 -21.10
C PHE A 26 -2.69 9.76 -21.63
N THR A 27 -3.66 10.01 -20.75
CA THR A 27 -5.05 10.34 -21.14
C THR A 27 -5.10 11.59 -22.00
N SER A 28 -4.34 12.63 -21.65
CA SER A 28 -4.27 13.87 -22.45
C SER A 28 -3.77 13.60 -23.88
N ILE A 29 -2.68 12.83 -24.02
CA ILE A 29 -2.11 12.45 -25.32
C ILE A 29 -3.08 11.59 -26.12
N ALA A 30 -3.77 10.65 -25.47
CA ALA A 30 -4.76 9.80 -26.13
C ALA A 30 -5.94 10.61 -26.66
N ILE A 31 -6.46 11.56 -25.86
CA ILE A 31 -7.55 12.45 -26.28
C ILE A 31 -7.11 13.38 -27.41
N GLU A 32 -5.90 13.94 -27.34
CA GLU A 32 -5.33 14.79 -28.40
C GLU A 32 -5.21 14.03 -29.73
N LEU A 33 -4.74 12.79 -29.70
CA LEU A 33 -4.64 11.92 -30.87
C LEU A 33 -6.00 11.62 -31.50
N ILE A 34 -7.00 11.28 -30.67
CA ILE A 34 -8.35 10.96 -31.15
C ILE A 34 -9.00 12.19 -31.79
N ASN A 35 -8.92 13.34 -31.12
CA ASN A 35 -9.48 14.59 -31.64
C ASN A 35 -8.74 15.08 -32.89
N GLY A 36 -7.43 14.86 -32.98
CA GLY A 36 -6.56 15.28 -34.07
C GLY A 36 -6.41 14.27 -35.22
N ILE A 37 -7.13 13.15 -35.22
CA ILE A 37 -6.85 12.01 -36.12
C ILE A 37 -6.89 12.38 -37.61
N ARG A 38 -7.77 13.30 -38.02
CA ARG A 38 -7.87 13.78 -39.40
C ARG A 38 -6.61 14.54 -39.82
N THR A 39 -6.06 15.35 -38.92
CA THR A 39 -4.81 16.09 -39.14
C THR A 39 -3.63 15.12 -39.24
N VAL A 40 -3.57 14.12 -38.36
CA VAL A 40 -2.52 13.09 -38.39
C VAL A 40 -2.52 12.33 -39.72
N GLN A 41 -3.71 12.00 -40.24
CA GLN A 41 -3.85 11.35 -41.54
C GLN A 41 -3.50 12.30 -42.70
N ALA A 42 -3.96 13.56 -42.66
CA ALA A 42 -3.72 14.55 -43.70
C ALA A 42 -2.22 14.87 -43.90
N PHE A 43 -1.43 14.84 -42.82
CA PHE A 43 0.01 15.10 -42.85
C PHE A 43 0.87 13.83 -42.77
N ALA A 44 0.26 12.63 -42.80
CA ALA A 44 0.93 11.34 -42.69
C ALA A 44 1.87 11.20 -41.46
N THR A 45 1.53 11.80 -40.32
CA THR A 45 2.36 11.84 -39.10
C THR A 45 2.09 10.68 -38.13
N GLN A 46 1.52 9.58 -38.60
CA GLN A 46 1.08 8.45 -37.77
C GLN A 46 2.21 7.83 -36.95
N ASP A 47 3.41 7.66 -37.52
CA ASP A 47 4.56 7.09 -36.80
C ASP A 47 5.04 7.98 -35.65
N PHE A 48 4.97 9.30 -35.82
CA PHE A 48 5.34 10.26 -34.78
C PHE A 48 4.37 10.16 -33.59
N GLU A 49 3.07 10.23 -33.86
CA GLU A 49 2.03 10.12 -32.82
C GLU A 49 2.02 8.73 -32.17
N ARG A 50 2.29 7.67 -32.94
CA ARG A 50 2.45 6.31 -32.41
C ARG A 50 3.56 6.27 -31.37
N ARG A 51 4.75 6.80 -31.67
CA ARG A 51 5.87 6.86 -30.71
C ARG A 51 5.52 7.67 -29.47
N ARG A 52 4.86 8.82 -29.64
CA ARG A 52 4.40 9.67 -28.53
C ARG A 52 3.42 8.94 -27.60
N PHE A 53 2.45 8.23 -28.16
CA PHE A 53 1.47 7.44 -27.42
C PHE A 53 2.13 6.28 -26.66
N TYR A 54 2.97 5.48 -27.33
CA TYR A 54 3.67 4.37 -26.68
C TYR A 54 4.65 4.84 -25.60
N GLY A 55 5.34 5.97 -25.80
CA GLY A 55 6.19 6.57 -24.77
C GLY A 55 5.40 6.92 -23.51
N ALA A 56 4.26 7.60 -23.66
CA ALA A 56 3.40 7.93 -22.52
C ALA A 56 2.80 6.70 -21.84
N SER A 57 2.41 5.67 -22.60
CA SER A 57 1.94 4.39 -22.06
C SER A 57 3.04 3.65 -21.28
N SER A 58 4.25 3.59 -21.83
CA SER A 58 5.41 3.00 -21.16
C SER A 58 5.73 3.75 -19.86
N ASP A 59 5.66 5.08 -19.85
CA ASP A 59 5.87 5.88 -18.64
C ASP A 59 4.87 5.53 -17.54
N VAL A 60 3.60 5.28 -17.87
CA VAL A 60 2.58 4.81 -16.92
C VAL A 60 2.98 3.45 -16.33
N VAL A 61 3.39 2.51 -17.18
CA VAL A 61 3.80 1.17 -16.75
C VAL A 61 5.02 1.24 -15.84
N THR A 62 6.08 1.92 -16.25
CA THR A 62 7.31 2.06 -15.46
C THR A 62 7.06 2.75 -14.13
N THR A 63 6.27 3.83 -14.12
CA THR A 63 5.93 4.55 -12.88
C THR A 63 5.09 3.68 -11.94
N SER A 64 4.15 2.91 -12.48
CA SER A 64 3.32 1.99 -11.71
C SER A 64 4.14 0.85 -11.10
N ILE A 65 5.04 0.24 -11.88
CA ILE A 65 5.95 -0.81 -11.39
C ILE A 65 6.81 -0.26 -10.25
N ASN A 66 7.41 0.92 -10.42
CA ASN A 66 8.25 1.53 -9.39
C ASN A 66 7.46 1.83 -8.10
N ALA A 67 6.21 2.28 -8.23
CA ALA A 67 5.34 2.50 -7.08
C ALA A 67 5.01 1.19 -6.34
N VAL A 68 4.67 0.13 -7.08
CA VAL A 68 4.37 -1.19 -6.53
C VAL A 68 5.59 -1.81 -5.86
N LEU A 69 6.78 -1.70 -6.46
CA LEU A 69 8.03 -2.19 -5.86
C LEU A 69 8.35 -1.48 -4.55
N GLY A 70 8.17 -0.15 -4.49
CA GLY A 70 8.34 0.61 -3.26
C GLY A 70 7.36 0.19 -2.15
N LEU A 71 6.13 -0.12 -2.52
CA LEU A 71 5.08 -0.65 -1.65
C LEU A 71 5.38 -2.07 -1.17
N ALA A 72 5.89 -2.94 -2.04
CA ALA A 72 6.10 -4.35 -1.78
C ALA A 72 7.09 -4.60 -0.64
N VAL A 73 8.04 -3.69 -0.39
CA VAL A 73 9.04 -3.79 0.68
C VAL A 73 8.49 -3.39 2.05
N VAL A 74 7.43 -2.58 2.10
CA VAL A 74 6.83 -2.09 3.36
C VAL A 74 6.30 -3.25 4.19
N ARG A 75 5.59 -4.18 3.55
CA ARG A 75 4.93 -5.32 4.18
C ARG A 75 5.91 -6.29 4.87
N PRO A 76 6.94 -6.85 4.19
CA PRO A 76 7.90 -7.75 4.82
C PRO A 76 8.70 -7.07 5.93
N LEU A 77 9.00 -5.76 5.82
CA LEU A 77 9.64 -5.01 6.91
C LEU A 77 8.74 -4.91 8.14
N ALA A 78 7.46 -4.62 7.94
CA ALA A 78 6.49 -4.55 9.04
C ALA A 78 6.27 -5.93 9.70
N GLU A 79 6.11 -6.98 8.90
CA GLU A 79 5.96 -8.36 9.38
C GLU A 79 7.22 -8.84 10.12
N GLY A 80 8.40 -8.55 9.59
CA GLY A 80 9.68 -8.87 10.23
C GLY A 80 9.87 -8.14 11.56
N ALA A 81 9.55 -6.85 11.61
CA ALA A 81 9.60 -6.08 12.85
C ALA A 81 8.61 -6.61 13.90
N ALA A 82 7.38 -6.92 13.50
CA ALA A 82 6.37 -7.50 14.40
C ALA A 82 6.80 -8.87 14.94
N THR A 83 7.34 -9.73 14.07
CA THR A 83 7.84 -11.07 14.46
C THR A 83 9.02 -10.95 15.42
N THR A 84 9.94 -10.02 15.19
CA THR A 84 11.09 -9.78 16.08
C THR A 84 10.64 -9.33 17.47
N VAL A 85 9.66 -8.44 17.54
CA VAL A 85 9.08 -7.99 18.82
C VAL A 85 8.39 -9.15 19.53
N LEU A 86 7.62 -9.97 18.81
CA LEU A 86 6.95 -11.12 19.38
C LEU A 86 7.94 -12.15 19.94
N VAL A 87 8.95 -12.52 19.17
CA VAL A 87 9.97 -13.51 19.59
C VAL A 87 10.76 -12.98 20.78
N SER A 88 11.19 -11.72 20.77
CA SER A 88 11.92 -11.13 21.90
C SER A 88 11.05 -11.06 23.16
N MET A 89 9.76 -10.72 23.04
CA MET A 89 8.80 -10.76 24.15
C MET A 89 8.65 -12.17 24.74
N ILE A 90 8.56 -13.21 23.90
CA ILE A 90 8.46 -14.61 24.35
C ILE A 90 9.73 -15.03 25.09
N ILE A 91 10.91 -14.71 24.55
CA ILE A 91 12.19 -15.04 25.18
C ILE A 91 12.28 -14.40 26.57
N ILE A 92 11.94 -13.12 26.70
CA ILE A 92 11.93 -12.41 27.99
C ILE A 92 10.90 -13.02 28.93
N ALA A 93 9.70 -13.34 28.45
CA ALA A 93 8.65 -13.95 29.27
C ALA A 93 9.10 -15.29 29.89
N ILE A 94 9.73 -16.15 29.09
CA ILE A 94 10.22 -17.45 29.56
C ILE A 94 11.42 -17.29 30.51
N THR A 95 12.43 -16.50 30.09
CA THR A 95 13.69 -16.38 30.84
C THR A 95 13.54 -15.62 32.15
N VAL A 96 12.63 -14.64 32.23
CA VAL A 96 12.45 -13.80 33.43
C VAL A 96 11.27 -14.25 34.27
N PHE A 97 10.10 -14.55 33.69
CA PHE A 97 8.89 -14.77 34.48
C PHE A 97 8.63 -16.25 34.79
N VAL A 98 8.89 -17.14 33.83
CA VAL A 98 8.73 -18.59 34.03
C VAL A 98 9.87 -19.15 34.88
N ALA A 99 11.12 -18.76 34.60
CA ALA A 99 12.27 -19.23 35.37
C ALA A 99 12.22 -18.81 36.86
N ASN A 100 11.64 -17.64 37.16
CA ASN A 100 11.45 -17.15 38.53
C ASN A 100 10.19 -17.72 39.21
N GLY A 101 9.45 -18.63 38.57
CA GLY A 101 8.24 -19.27 39.13
C GLY A 101 7.01 -18.37 39.22
N THR A 102 7.11 -17.10 38.79
CA THR A 102 6.01 -16.12 38.85
C THR A 102 4.93 -16.35 37.80
N LEU A 103 5.25 -17.04 36.70
CA LEU A 103 4.34 -17.26 35.59
C LEU A 103 4.38 -18.72 35.13
N GLN A 104 3.22 -19.36 35.02
CA GLN A 104 3.11 -20.71 34.48
C GLN A 104 3.12 -20.66 32.94
N ILE A 105 3.75 -21.67 32.31
CA ILE A 105 3.85 -21.78 30.83
C ILE A 105 2.45 -21.75 30.19
N ALA A 106 1.45 -22.36 30.82
CA ALA A 106 0.07 -22.37 30.36
C ALA A 106 -0.54 -20.95 30.27
N SER A 107 -0.24 -20.07 31.24
CA SER A 107 -0.70 -18.67 31.23
C SER A 107 -0.10 -17.89 30.07
N LEU A 108 1.19 -18.12 29.76
CA LEU A 108 1.86 -17.49 28.61
C LEU A 108 1.23 -17.93 27.28
N LEU A 109 0.97 -19.24 27.12
CA LEU A 109 0.30 -19.77 25.93
C LEU A 109 -1.10 -19.17 25.76
N THR A 110 -1.91 -19.13 26.83
CA THR A 110 -3.25 -18.52 26.81
C THR A 110 -3.19 -17.05 26.39
N PHE A 111 -2.22 -16.29 26.93
CA PHE A 111 -2.03 -14.90 26.54
C PHE A 111 -1.71 -14.77 25.04
N LEU A 112 -0.79 -15.58 24.50
CA LEU A 112 -0.47 -15.57 23.07
C LEU A 112 -1.67 -15.94 22.20
N PHE A 113 -2.47 -16.94 22.61
CA PHE A 113 -3.71 -17.30 21.91
C PHE A 113 -4.70 -16.14 21.85
N ILE A 114 -4.92 -15.46 22.97
CA ILE A 114 -5.81 -14.28 23.03
C ILE A 114 -5.25 -13.18 22.14
N LEU A 115 -3.95 -12.90 22.22
CA LEU A 115 -3.30 -11.87 21.42
C LEU A 115 -3.45 -12.14 19.92
N PHE A 116 -3.18 -13.36 19.46
CA PHE A 116 -3.33 -13.73 18.05
C PHE A 116 -4.77 -13.70 17.56
N ARG A 117 -5.76 -13.93 18.44
CA ARG A 117 -7.19 -13.80 18.10
C ARG A 117 -7.66 -12.35 18.10
N LEU A 118 -7.04 -11.50 18.93
CA LEU A 118 -7.39 -10.09 19.06
C LEU A 118 -6.94 -9.27 17.85
N VAL A 119 -5.75 -9.57 17.29
CA VAL A 119 -5.21 -8.87 16.10
C VAL A 119 -6.18 -8.88 14.90
N PRO A 120 -6.67 -10.04 14.41
CA PRO A 120 -7.62 -10.07 13.30
C PRO A 120 -8.96 -9.41 13.67
N ALA A 121 -9.45 -9.57 14.90
CA ALA A 121 -10.67 -8.89 15.36
C ALA A 121 -10.54 -7.36 15.29
N ILE A 122 -9.39 -6.81 15.69
CA ILE A 122 -9.12 -5.37 15.56
C ILE A 122 -9.05 -4.95 14.07
N HIS A 123 -8.46 -5.77 13.21
CA HIS A 123 -8.42 -5.48 11.77
C HIS A 123 -9.81 -5.45 11.14
N GLU A 124 -10.69 -6.40 11.49
CA GLU A 124 -12.08 -6.42 11.03
C GLU A 124 -12.86 -5.19 11.51
N LEU A 125 -12.69 -4.79 12.77
CA LEU A 125 -13.31 -3.59 13.33
C LEU A 125 -12.84 -2.31 12.60
N ASN A 126 -11.54 -2.20 12.34
CA ASN A 126 -10.99 -1.09 11.57
C ASN A 126 -11.51 -1.08 10.12
N GLY A 127 -11.65 -2.26 9.50
CA GLY A 127 -12.25 -2.42 8.18
C GLY A 127 -13.72 -1.97 8.15
N CYS A 128 -14.52 -2.39 9.13
CA CYS A 128 -15.90 -1.94 9.28
C CYS A 128 -16.00 -0.43 9.48
N ARG A 129 -15.12 0.15 10.31
CA ARG A 129 -15.08 1.60 10.51
C ARG A 129 -14.72 2.35 9.23
N ALA A 130 -13.75 1.86 8.46
CA ALA A 130 -13.39 2.44 7.17
C ALA A 130 -14.56 2.35 6.18
N ALA A 131 -15.26 1.21 6.11
CA ALA A 131 -16.46 1.04 5.31
C ALA A 131 -17.57 2.02 5.70
N LEU A 132 -17.88 2.16 7.00
CA LEU A 132 -18.82 3.17 7.49
C LEU A 132 -18.41 4.59 7.09
N SER A 133 -17.13 4.94 7.23
CA SER A 133 -16.66 6.27 6.83
C SER A 133 -16.79 6.53 5.32
N SER A 134 -16.65 5.50 4.48
CA SER A 134 -16.88 5.62 3.05
C SER A 134 -18.35 5.81 2.68
N PHE A 135 -19.28 5.27 3.47
CA PHE A 135 -20.71 5.53 3.30
C PHE A 135 -21.09 6.95 3.73
N GLY A 136 -20.46 7.51 4.77
CA GLY A 136 -20.72 8.88 5.21
C GLY A 136 -20.50 9.94 4.13
N GLY A 137 -19.43 9.81 3.34
CA GLY A 137 -19.16 10.73 2.22
C GLY A 137 -20.19 10.65 1.08
N SER A 138 -20.84 9.50 0.90
CA SER A 138 -21.93 9.33 -0.06
C SER A 138 -23.26 9.89 0.44
N VAL A 139 -23.47 9.97 1.76
CA VAL A 139 -24.67 10.55 2.38
C VAL A 139 -24.58 12.06 2.48
N ASP A 140 -23.38 12.63 2.73
CA ASP A 140 -23.17 14.08 2.74
C ASP A 140 -23.23 14.74 1.35
N ASN A 141 -23.15 13.94 0.27
CA ASN A 141 -23.18 14.40 -1.12
C ASN A 141 -24.56 14.24 -1.80
N VAL A 142 -25.62 13.99 -1.02
CA VAL A 142 -27.04 13.94 -1.45
C VAL A 142 -27.83 14.97 -0.66
#